data_AF-A0A356T466-F1
#
_entry.id   AF-A0A356T466-F1
#
_cell.length_a   1.000
_cell.length_b   1.000
_cell.length_c   1.000
_cell.angle_alpha   90.00
_cell.angle_beta   90.00
_cell.angle_gamma   90.00
#
_symmetry.space_group_name_H-M   'P 1'
#
loop_
_entity.id
_entity.type
_entity.pdbx_description
1 polymer ?
#
loop_
_entity_poly.entity_id
_entity_poly.type
_entity_poly.pdbx_seq_one_letter_code
_entity_poly.pdbx_strand_id
1 'polypeptide(L)'
;MTPRRRALMLTSALLGLLGFAALAFADGPTLHEFVPDLGADEGALVMSSGGETPDAIVSQGEVLPAPEGGPLDRNSEAPMAAGEGDSVRQEEAGRRSPDFRPDRVTELNGTVGYFTVFTPTIAPFKRVTALDAVTLARDGTPILSGASATRVPVEVLGAHAPPPDERPRDRFWGNVVLDFSEGRTVPFPSVAPDARLLTVDADPSVRLTFSKDSADNFFATAGPDAPRYVRVIFLTDAPRTYFGQPIPAGPVTFHADQTPALPASVQRDASLFAAELGLSRDSEFGQALRALATHFRSFEESSEPPRDTGRIYLDLSRGKRGICRHRAYGFVITAIGLGMHARFVQNEAHAWAEVELPGDAGWLRVDLGGAATGLEARGAENRPPHRPDVTDPLPRPEAYERAYEEAAQMSGLRAPEPGEGGGEGQGGGASGVGEDGDSELSGAAPSEGPSAQPQPGSGARRPLTLTVDRRAFEVFRGRELEVTGGARSGGGAVAGLRVEALLRAPRGDREWLLGVTVTDENGRYRGVYGVPPDLPVGDYQLLVRSPGNRELSAATAR
;
A
#
# COMPACT_ATOMS: atom_id res chain seq x y z
N MET A 1 -77.13 36.44 -25.02
CA MET A 1 -78.25 35.49 -24.82
C MET A 1 -77.68 34.16 -24.33
N THR A 2 -77.75 33.90 -23.03
CA THR A 2 -77.76 32.52 -22.51
C THR A 2 -79.17 31.96 -22.74
N PRO A 3 -79.37 30.63 -22.97
CA PRO A 3 -79.39 29.71 -21.83
C PRO A 3 -79.07 28.21 -22.05
N ARG A 4 -78.74 27.57 -20.91
CA ARG A 4 -79.11 26.21 -20.43
C ARG A 4 -78.44 24.98 -21.10
N ARG A 5 -77.53 24.28 -20.39
CA ARG A 5 -77.69 23.30 -19.28
C ARG A 5 -78.17 21.90 -19.74
N ARG A 6 -77.31 20.89 -19.54
CA ARG A 6 -77.50 19.54 -18.92
C ARG A 6 -76.37 18.61 -19.44
N ALA A 7 -75.36 18.27 -18.64
CA ALA A 7 -75.32 17.15 -17.69
C ALA A 7 -75.32 15.76 -18.37
N LEU A 8 -74.15 15.12 -18.46
CA LEU A 8 -73.94 13.69 -18.11
C LEU A 8 -72.43 13.37 -18.07
N MET A 9 -71.99 12.76 -16.96
CA MET A 9 -70.68 12.14 -16.80
C MET A 9 -70.73 10.68 -17.31
N LEU A 10 -69.52 10.15 -17.60
CA LEU A 10 -69.11 8.73 -17.59
C LEU A 10 -69.59 7.83 -18.73
N THR A 11 -68.68 7.55 -19.67
CA THR A 11 -68.49 6.19 -20.23
C THR A 11 -67.04 5.97 -20.63
N SER A 12 -66.51 4.87 -20.11
CA SER A 12 -65.24 4.21 -20.36
C SER A 12 -65.03 3.87 -21.85
N ALA A 13 -63.79 3.99 -22.34
CA ALA A 13 -63.34 3.34 -23.56
C ALA A 13 -62.09 2.50 -23.24
N LEU A 14 -62.37 1.24 -22.93
CA LEU A 14 -61.44 0.12 -22.90
C LEU A 14 -61.56 -0.58 -24.25
N LEU A 15 -60.46 -0.74 -24.98
CA LEU A 15 -60.12 -1.76 -26.00
C LEU A 15 -59.35 -1.14 -27.17
N GLY A 16 -58.14 -1.64 -27.39
CA GLY A 16 -57.45 -1.52 -28.67
C GLY A 16 -55.93 -1.58 -28.55
N LEU A 17 -55.37 -2.79 -28.33
CA LEU A 17 -54.20 -3.33 -29.06
C LEU A 17 -53.65 -4.57 -28.32
N LEU A 18 -54.28 -5.71 -28.59
CA LEU A 18 -53.65 -7.02 -28.54
C LEU A 18 -53.07 -7.28 -29.93
N GLY A 19 -51.80 -7.69 -30.00
CA GLY A 19 -51.26 -8.37 -31.17
C GLY A 19 -49.88 -7.90 -31.61
N PHE A 20 -48.83 -8.36 -30.91
CA PHE A 20 -47.67 -9.01 -31.53
C PHE A 20 -46.93 -9.77 -30.42
N ALA A 21 -47.41 -10.98 -30.13
CA ALA A 21 -46.60 -12.00 -29.49
C ALA A 21 -45.67 -12.58 -30.56
N ALA A 22 -44.43 -12.08 -30.62
CA ALA A 22 -43.34 -12.82 -31.22
C ALA A 22 -42.81 -13.78 -30.15
N LEU A 23 -43.00 -15.07 -30.38
CA LEU A 23 -42.30 -16.13 -29.66
C LEU A 23 -40.79 -15.93 -29.86
N ALA A 24 -40.10 -15.47 -28.83
CA ALA A 24 -38.67 -15.68 -28.67
C ALA A 24 -38.49 -16.68 -27.52
N PHE A 25 -38.14 -17.91 -27.91
CA PHE A 25 -37.65 -18.94 -27.02
C PHE A 25 -36.38 -18.43 -26.31
N ALA A 26 -36.25 -18.76 -25.02
CA ALA A 26 -35.04 -18.56 -24.23
C ALA A 26 -33.91 -19.49 -24.73
N ASP A 27 -32.71 -18.93 -24.90
CA ASP A 27 -31.45 -19.40 -24.30
C ASP A 27 -30.24 -18.68 -24.92
N GLY A 28 -29.55 -17.90 -24.11
CA GLY A 28 -28.26 -17.31 -24.43
C GLY A 28 -27.85 -16.22 -23.43
N PRO A 29 -26.62 -16.22 -22.89
CA PRO A 29 -26.14 -15.14 -22.03
C PRO A 29 -26.03 -13.86 -22.88
N THR A 30 -26.70 -12.80 -22.45
CA THR A 30 -26.60 -11.48 -23.07
C THR A 30 -25.18 -10.94 -22.87
N LEU A 31 -24.40 -10.88 -23.95
CA LEU A 31 -23.10 -10.19 -23.95
C LEU A 31 -23.33 -8.67 -23.80
N HIS A 32 -22.49 -8.07 -22.94
CA HIS A 32 -22.45 -6.66 -22.53
C HIS A 32 -22.98 -5.64 -23.56
N GLU A 33 -24.00 -4.87 -23.16
CA GLU A 33 -24.45 -3.69 -23.91
C GLU A 33 -23.47 -2.52 -23.64
N PHE A 34 -22.89 -1.98 -24.72
CA PHE A 34 -22.01 -0.82 -24.65
C PHE A 34 -22.85 0.44 -24.47
N VAL A 35 -22.61 1.19 -23.38
CA VAL A 35 -23.23 2.50 -23.15
C VAL A 35 -22.27 3.58 -23.63
N PRO A 36 -22.48 4.20 -24.80
CA PRO A 36 -21.68 5.36 -25.21
C PRO A 36 -22.01 6.58 -24.34
N ASP A 37 -21.02 7.46 -24.15
CA ASP A 37 -21.09 8.74 -23.42
C ASP A 37 -21.15 8.70 -21.87
N LEU A 38 -20.35 7.82 -21.23
CA LEU A 38 -20.09 7.92 -19.78
C LEU A 38 -19.25 9.16 -19.45
N GLY A 39 -19.76 10.05 -18.61
CA GLY A 39 -19.03 11.22 -18.11
C GLY A 39 -17.93 10.85 -17.11
N ALA A 40 -16.92 11.70 -16.92
CA ALA A 40 -15.83 11.49 -15.93
C ALA A 40 -16.34 11.33 -14.47
N ASP A 41 -17.58 11.74 -14.24
CA ASP A 41 -18.26 11.75 -12.94
C ASP A 41 -19.06 10.45 -12.70
N GLU A 42 -19.16 9.55 -13.69
CA GLU A 42 -19.90 8.28 -13.65
C GLU A 42 -19.01 7.05 -13.40
N GLY A 43 -17.83 7.26 -12.82
CA GLY A 43 -16.81 6.24 -12.57
C GLY A 43 -17.11 5.19 -11.48
N ALA A 44 -18.38 4.97 -11.12
CA ALA A 44 -18.76 3.98 -10.12
C ALA A 44 -19.97 3.15 -10.56
N LEU A 45 -19.92 2.60 -11.78
CA LEU A 45 -20.89 1.58 -12.16
C LEU A 45 -20.68 0.35 -11.29
N VAL A 46 -21.73 -0.01 -10.56
CA VAL A 46 -21.80 -1.25 -9.79
C VAL A 46 -22.41 -2.29 -10.69
N MET A 47 -21.64 -3.32 -11.05
CA MET A 47 -22.21 -4.47 -11.76
C MET A 47 -22.74 -5.43 -10.69
N SER A 48 -24.06 -5.52 -10.56
CA SER A 48 -24.74 -6.45 -9.66
C SER A 48 -25.69 -7.33 -10.47
N SER A 49 -25.57 -8.64 -10.29
CA SER A 49 -26.52 -9.64 -10.78
C SER A 49 -27.78 -9.79 -9.90
N GLY A 50 -28.00 -8.88 -8.94
CA GLY A 50 -29.19 -8.83 -8.07
C GLY A 50 -28.94 -9.06 -6.58
N GLY A 51 -27.68 -9.17 -6.14
CA GLY A 51 -27.28 -9.31 -4.73
C GLY A 51 -27.02 -7.97 -4.01
N GLU A 52 -26.99 -8.00 -2.66
CA GLU A 52 -26.67 -6.84 -1.80
C GLU A 52 -25.21 -6.37 -1.96
N THR A 53 -24.29 -7.30 -2.25
CA THR A 53 -22.89 -7.03 -2.58
C THR A 53 -22.71 -7.14 -4.09
N PRO A 54 -22.01 -6.20 -4.72
CA PRO A 54 -21.82 -6.25 -6.16
C PRO A 54 -20.73 -7.22 -6.58
N ASP A 55 -20.83 -7.69 -7.83
CA ASP A 55 -19.89 -8.64 -8.40
C ASP A 55 -18.58 -7.97 -8.83
N ALA A 56 -18.63 -6.68 -9.19
CA ALA A 56 -17.48 -5.88 -9.57
C ALA A 56 -17.69 -4.39 -9.29
N ILE A 57 -16.57 -3.67 -9.22
CA ILE A 57 -16.52 -2.20 -9.21
C ILE A 57 -15.77 -1.70 -10.44
N VAL A 58 -16.12 -0.50 -10.91
CA VAL A 58 -15.29 0.22 -11.89
C VAL A 58 -14.31 1.11 -11.14
N SER A 59 -13.04 1.04 -11.49
CA SER A 59 -11.98 1.91 -10.99
C SER A 59 -11.08 2.29 -12.15
N GLN A 60 -10.96 3.59 -12.45
CA GLN A 60 -10.09 4.11 -13.52
C GLN A 60 -10.37 3.52 -14.90
N GLY A 61 -11.64 3.21 -15.19
CA GLY A 61 -12.05 2.58 -16.44
C GLY A 61 -11.82 1.06 -16.49
N GLU A 62 -11.21 0.47 -15.46
CA GLU A 62 -11.06 -0.97 -15.33
C GLU A 62 -12.18 -1.57 -14.48
N VAL A 63 -12.69 -2.73 -14.88
CA VAL A 63 -13.65 -3.51 -14.11
C VAL A 63 -12.89 -4.44 -13.17
N LEU A 64 -13.03 -4.24 -11.87
CA LEU A 64 -12.36 -5.00 -10.83
C LEU A 64 -13.38 -5.91 -10.11
N PRO A 65 -13.29 -7.24 -10.30
CA PRO A 65 -14.19 -8.17 -9.64
C PRO A 65 -13.98 -8.18 -8.12
N ALA A 66 -15.00 -8.61 -7.38
CA ALA A 66 -14.85 -8.91 -5.97
C ALA A 66 -13.74 -9.96 -5.75
N PRO A 67 -12.87 -9.80 -4.73
CA PRO A 67 -11.83 -10.77 -4.43
C PRO A 67 -12.43 -12.15 -4.13
N GLU A 68 -11.74 -13.20 -4.55
CA GLU A 68 -12.09 -14.56 -4.15
C GLU A 68 -11.76 -14.80 -2.67
N GLY A 69 -12.63 -15.54 -2.00
CA GLY A 69 -12.42 -16.00 -0.63
C GLY A 69 -11.45 -17.18 -0.54
N GLY A 70 -11.43 -17.85 0.62
CA GLY A 70 -10.63 -19.06 0.82
C GLY A 70 -9.90 -19.10 2.17
N PRO A 71 -9.11 -20.16 2.43
CA PRO A 71 -8.33 -20.25 3.65
C PRO A 71 -7.25 -19.15 3.72
N LEU A 72 -6.73 -18.88 4.93
CA LEU A 72 -5.59 -17.98 5.14
C LEU A 72 -4.34 -18.53 4.42
N ASP A 73 -3.74 -17.73 3.53
CA ASP A 73 -2.42 -18.00 2.97
C ASP A 73 -1.36 -17.15 3.67
N ARG A 74 -0.56 -17.77 4.53
CA ARG A 74 0.47 -17.08 5.32
C ARG A 74 1.62 -16.51 4.49
N ASN A 75 1.75 -16.90 3.22
CA ASN A 75 2.79 -16.33 2.36
C ASN A 75 2.37 -14.96 1.81
N SER A 76 1.08 -14.78 1.51
CA SER A 76 0.53 -13.58 0.87
C SER A 76 -0.35 -12.73 1.79
N GLU A 77 -0.68 -13.22 2.99
CA GLU A 77 -1.59 -12.59 3.93
C GLU A 77 -1.06 -12.62 5.37
N ALA A 78 -1.31 -11.54 6.10
CA ALA A 78 -1.12 -11.46 7.54
C ALA A 78 -2.49 -11.17 8.19
N PRO A 79 -2.95 -11.99 9.14
CA PRO A 79 -4.25 -11.78 9.77
C PRO A 79 -4.19 -10.58 10.74
N MET A 80 -5.29 -9.82 10.79
CA MET A 80 -5.48 -8.74 11.76
C MET A 80 -5.81 -9.34 13.13
N ALA A 81 -4.95 -9.17 14.12
CA ALA A 81 -5.06 -9.84 15.42
C ALA A 81 -5.31 -8.86 16.56
N ALA A 82 -6.04 -9.34 17.58
CA ALA A 82 -6.29 -8.59 18.81
C ALA A 82 -5.04 -8.63 19.71
N GLY A 83 -4.10 -7.72 19.52
CA GLY A 83 -2.94 -7.58 20.40
C GLY A 83 -2.19 -6.28 20.15
N GLU A 84 -1.47 -5.81 21.17
CA GLU A 84 -0.65 -4.61 21.05
C GLU A 84 0.53 -4.89 20.12
N GLY A 85 0.77 -3.97 19.18
CA GLY A 85 1.96 -3.93 18.34
C GLY A 85 3.17 -3.34 19.07
N ASP A 86 4.32 -3.27 18.39
CA ASP A 86 5.53 -2.67 18.94
C ASP A 86 5.43 -1.13 18.94
N SER A 87 5.47 -0.53 20.12
CA SER A 87 5.45 0.93 20.32
C SER A 87 6.73 1.67 19.94
N VAL A 88 7.85 0.96 19.76
CA VAL A 88 9.18 1.56 19.59
C VAL A 88 9.73 1.34 18.20
N ARG A 89 9.47 0.17 17.61
CA ARG A 89 10.01 -0.21 16.30
C ARG A 89 8.92 -0.24 15.23
N GLN A 90 9.18 -1.02 14.17
CA GLN A 90 8.24 -1.28 13.10
C GLN A 90 7.05 -2.07 13.63
N GLU A 91 5.85 -1.65 13.25
CA GLU A 91 4.62 -2.31 13.63
C GLU A 91 4.58 -3.73 13.07
N GLU A 92 4.11 -4.69 13.88
CA GLU A 92 3.91 -6.05 13.41
C GLU A 92 2.71 -6.11 12.46
N ALA A 93 2.85 -6.86 11.35
CA ALA A 93 1.78 -7.02 10.38
C ALA A 93 0.48 -7.51 11.03
N GLY A 94 -0.59 -6.73 10.85
CA GLY A 94 -1.91 -7.04 11.38
C GLY A 94 -2.13 -6.69 12.86
N ARG A 95 -1.15 -6.11 13.55
CA ARG A 95 -1.30 -5.59 14.92
C ARG A 95 -1.30 -4.06 14.94
N ARG A 96 -1.81 -3.49 16.04
CA ARG A 96 -1.85 -2.05 16.26
C ARG A 96 -1.02 -1.66 17.48
N SER A 97 -0.07 -0.75 17.30
CA SER A 97 0.66 -0.12 18.40
C SER A 97 -0.24 0.92 19.09
N PRO A 98 -0.41 0.86 20.43
CA PRO A 98 -1.25 1.83 21.16
C PRO A 98 -0.63 3.24 21.20
N ASP A 99 0.68 3.31 21.03
CA ASP A 99 1.47 4.52 20.99
C ASP A 99 2.70 4.34 20.08
N PHE A 100 3.37 5.44 19.77
CA PHE A 100 4.64 5.47 19.04
C PHE A 100 5.66 6.30 19.81
N ARG A 101 6.75 5.64 20.20
CA ARG A 101 7.91 6.22 20.85
C ARG A 101 9.07 6.29 19.85
N PRO A 102 9.64 7.48 19.62
CA PRO A 102 10.73 7.63 18.67
C PRO A 102 12.00 6.89 19.13
N ASP A 103 12.74 6.37 18.16
CA ASP A 103 14.07 5.77 18.35
C ASP A 103 15.16 6.60 17.63
N ARG A 104 16.41 6.11 17.69
CA ARG A 104 17.57 6.71 17.02
C ARG A 104 18.13 5.80 15.91
N VAL A 105 17.39 4.81 15.44
CA VAL A 105 17.77 3.94 14.32
C VAL A 105 17.27 4.59 13.03
N THR A 106 18.10 5.47 12.48
CA THR A 106 17.75 6.35 11.35
C THR A 106 17.97 5.73 9.96
N GLU A 107 18.20 4.42 9.90
CA GLU A 107 18.36 3.63 8.69
C GLU A 107 17.39 2.43 8.63
N LEU A 108 17.05 2.01 7.42
CA LEU A 108 16.33 0.78 7.12
C LEU A 108 17.35 -0.34 6.92
N ASN A 109 17.42 -1.25 7.89
CA ASN A 109 18.20 -2.47 7.75
C ASN A 109 17.34 -3.58 7.12
N GLY A 110 17.47 -3.80 5.81
CA GLY A 110 16.85 -4.92 5.09
C GLY A 110 15.60 -4.57 4.27
N THR A 111 14.86 -5.59 3.85
CA THR A 111 13.57 -5.44 3.13
C THR A 111 12.40 -5.41 4.10
N VAL A 112 11.39 -4.62 3.75
CA VAL A 112 10.18 -4.43 4.53
C VAL A 112 9.02 -5.12 3.84
N GLY A 113 8.39 -6.09 4.51
CA GLY A 113 7.22 -6.78 3.98
C GLY A 113 5.95 -5.94 4.15
N TYR A 114 5.08 -5.95 3.14
CA TYR A 114 3.76 -5.32 3.19
C TYR A 114 2.68 -6.27 2.68
N PHE A 115 1.62 -6.45 3.45
CA PHE A 115 0.51 -7.32 3.05
C PHE A 115 -0.61 -6.49 2.44
N THR A 116 -0.87 -6.69 1.14
CA THR A 116 -1.89 -5.92 0.42
C THR A 116 -3.28 -6.41 0.77
N VAL A 117 -4.15 -5.51 1.22
CA VAL A 117 -5.54 -5.84 1.63
C VAL A 117 -6.60 -5.17 0.76
N PHE A 118 -6.21 -4.21 -0.08
CA PHE A 118 -7.12 -3.44 -0.93
C PHE A 118 -6.88 -3.69 -2.42
N THR A 119 -7.97 -3.63 -3.20
CA THR A 119 -7.99 -3.64 -4.67
C THR A 119 -8.93 -2.51 -5.15
N PRO A 120 -8.46 -1.52 -5.92
CA PRO A 120 -7.06 -1.31 -6.32
C PRO A 120 -6.13 -1.11 -5.12
N THR A 121 -4.84 -1.41 -5.30
CA THR A 121 -3.88 -1.32 -4.19
C THR A 121 -3.52 0.13 -3.90
N ILE A 122 -3.56 0.49 -2.63
CA ILE A 122 -3.05 1.76 -2.10
C ILE A 122 -1.68 1.58 -1.44
N ALA A 123 -0.94 0.52 -1.77
CA ALA A 123 0.33 0.23 -1.13
C ALA A 123 1.32 1.41 -1.20
N PRO A 124 2.10 1.67 -0.13
CA PRO A 124 2.10 1.00 1.18
C PRO A 124 1.20 1.68 2.23
N PHE A 125 0.05 2.25 1.86
CA PHE A 125 -0.70 3.22 2.69
C PHE A 125 -2.00 2.70 3.34
N LYS A 126 -2.16 1.37 3.55
CA LYS A 126 -3.32 0.90 4.34
C LYS A 126 -3.24 1.46 5.77
N ARG A 127 -4.28 2.11 6.26
CA ARG A 127 -4.32 2.62 7.64
C ARG A 127 -4.55 1.45 8.58
N VAL A 128 -3.58 1.18 9.45
CA VAL A 128 -3.72 0.20 10.54
C VAL A 128 -3.77 0.94 11.87
N THR A 129 -2.85 1.88 12.07
CA THR A 129 -2.70 2.64 13.31
C THR A 129 -2.60 4.12 13.02
N ALA A 130 -3.49 4.90 13.61
CA ALA A 130 -3.48 6.36 13.61
C ALA A 130 -3.45 6.86 15.06
N LEU A 131 -2.59 7.84 15.33
CA LEU A 131 -2.36 8.44 16.63
C LEU A 131 -2.59 9.95 16.51
N ASP A 132 -3.51 10.46 17.32
CA ASP A 132 -4.05 11.82 17.27
C ASP A 132 -3.69 12.65 18.50
N ALA A 133 -2.80 12.22 19.38
CA ALA A 133 -2.35 13.00 20.55
C ALA A 133 -0.84 12.85 20.82
N VAL A 134 -0.29 13.81 21.58
CA VAL A 134 1.08 13.77 22.06
C VAL A 134 1.09 13.76 23.59
N THR A 135 1.73 12.75 24.18
CA THR A 135 1.92 12.63 25.62
C THR A 135 3.41 12.64 25.97
N LEU A 136 3.73 12.64 27.26
CA LEU A 136 5.11 12.54 27.74
C LEU A 136 5.33 11.18 28.41
N ALA A 137 6.38 10.49 27.98
CA ALA A 137 6.95 9.40 28.73
C ALA A 137 7.47 9.86 30.10
N ARG A 138 7.77 8.88 30.98
CA ARG A 138 8.34 9.15 32.32
C ARG A 138 9.66 9.94 32.28
N ASP A 139 10.43 9.80 31.22
CA ASP A 139 11.71 10.49 31.02
C ASP A 139 11.56 11.84 30.29
N GLY A 140 10.33 12.28 30.01
CA GLY A 140 10.05 13.52 29.29
C GLY A 140 10.13 13.41 27.78
N THR A 141 10.32 12.21 27.22
CA THR A 141 10.24 11.98 25.77
C THR A 141 8.81 12.18 25.28
N PRO A 142 8.57 12.98 24.22
CA PRO A 142 7.25 13.03 23.60
C PRO A 142 6.93 11.70 22.92
N ILE A 143 5.72 11.19 23.14
CA ILE A 143 5.19 9.96 22.57
C ILE A 143 3.91 10.32 21.82
N LEU A 144 3.69 9.74 20.65
CA LEU A 144 2.42 9.85 19.95
C LEU A 144 1.48 8.75 20.47
N SER A 145 0.22 9.06 20.70
CA SER A 145 -0.75 8.15 21.32
C SER A 145 -2.17 8.49 20.87
N GLY A 146 -3.15 7.61 21.13
CA GLY A 146 -4.56 7.94 20.95
C GLY A 146 -5.06 8.95 22.00
N ALA A 147 -5.83 9.95 21.60
CA ALA A 147 -6.43 10.97 22.46
C ALA A 147 -7.54 10.38 23.35
N SER A 148 -8.30 9.42 22.81
CA SER A 148 -9.39 8.75 23.54
C SER A 148 -9.49 7.28 23.14
N ALA A 149 -9.73 6.42 24.14
CA ALA A 149 -10.07 5.02 23.92
C ALA A 149 -11.57 4.80 23.62
N THR A 150 -12.39 5.85 23.67
CA THR A 150 -13.82 5.77 23.36
C THR A 150 -14.01 5.44 21.89
N ARG A 151 -14.88 4.46 21.61
CA ARG A 151 -15.22 4.04 20.25
C ARG A 151 -16.68 4.35 19.95
N VAL A 152 -16.93 4.78 18.72
CA VAL A 152 -18.28 5.00 18.19
C VAL A 152 -18.63 3.91 17.18
N PRO A 153 -19.90 3.45 17.12
CA PRO A 153 -20.32 2.47 16.13
C PRO A 153 -20.11 2.94 14.69
N VAL A 154 -19.81 2.00 13.80
CA VAL A 154 -19.75 2.21 12.34
C VAL A 154 -20.80 1.33 11.68
N GLU A 155 -21.65 1.94 10.87
CA GLU A 155 -22.70 1.25 10.12
C GLU A 155 -22.18 0.71 8.79
N VAL A 156 -22.78 -0.40 8.33
CA VAL A 156 -22.60 -0.93 6.98
C VAL A 156 -23.76 -0.42 6.13
N LEU A 157 -23.47 0.39 5.11
CA LEU A 157 -24.46 1.30 4.50
C LEU A 157 -25.20 0.71 3.28
N GLY A 158 -24.67 -0.37 2.69
CA GLY A 158 -25.09 -0.92 1.39
C GLY A 158 -24.28 -0.36 0.21
N ALA A 159 -24.14 -1.15 -0.86
CA ALA A 159 -23.31 -0.81 -2.03
C ALA A 159 -23.76 0.45 -2.79
N HIS A 160 -25.03 0.81 -2.67
CA HIS A 160 -25.65 1.96 -3.34
C HIS A 160 -25.94 3.12 -2.39
N ALA A 161 -25.36 3.11 -1.18
CA ALA A 161 -25.56 4.20 -0.23
C ALA A 161 -25.11 5.54 -0.82
N PRO A 162 -25.94 6.59 -0.74
CA PRO A 162 -25.56 7.90 -1.25
C PRO A 162 -24.32 8.43 -0.50
N PRO A 163 -23.41 9.14 -1.16
CA PRO A 163 -22.31 9.82 -0.50
C PRO A 163 -22.79 10.75 0.64
N PRO A 164 -22.02 10.91 1.72
CA PRO A 164 -22.42 11.77 2.84
C PRO A 164 -22.28 13.27 2.53
N ASP A 165 -21.52 13.60 1.49
CA ASP A 165 -21.21 14.95 1.04
C ASP A 165 -20.93 14.95 -0.48
N GLU A 166 -20.63 16.12 -1.03
CA GLU A 166 -20.44 16.33 -2.48
C GLU A 166 -19.05 15.90 -2.99
N ARG A 167 -18.13 15.47 -2.12
CA ARG A 167 -16.77 15.11 -2.55
C ARG A 167 -16.81 13.81 -3.36
N PRO A 168 -16.13 13.74 -4.51
CA PRO A 168 -16.03 12.49 -5.27
C PRO A 168 -15.35 11.42 -4.43
N ARG A 169 -15.83 10.18 -4.52
CA ARG A 169 -15.33 9.05 -3.73
C ARG A 169 -14.93 7.90 -4.63
N ASP A 170 -13.76 7.34 -4.36
CA ASP A 170 -13.26 6.15 -5.03
C ASP A 170 -13.59 4.91 -4.20
N ARG A 171 -13.81 3.78 -4.87
CA ARG A 171 -14.22 2.51 -4.26
C ARG A 171 -13.09 1.50 -4.27
N PHE A 172 -13.07 0.67 -3.23
CA PHE A 172 -12.05 -0.35 -3.00
C PHE A 172 -12.71 -1.62 -2.49
N TRP A 173 -12.31 -2.74 -3.05
CA TRP A 173 -12.49 -4.03 -2.42
C TRP A 173 -11.44 -4.22 -1.33
N GLY A 174 -11.87 -4.58 -0.14
CA GLY A 174 -11.03 -5.05 0.94
C GLY A 174 -11.14 -6.57 1.09
N ASN A 175 -10.01 -7.24 1.33
CA ASN A 175 -9.94 -8.65 1.66
C ASN A 175 -8.94 -8.85 2.80
N VAL A 176 -9.44 -9.26 3.96
CA VAL A 176 -8.65 -9.42 5.20
C VAL A 176 -9.02 -10.71 5.91
N VAL A 177 -8.07 -11.27 6.65
CA VAL A 177 -8.35 -12.31 7.63
C VAL A 177 -8.27 -11.70 9.02
N LEU A 178 -9.27 -11.93 9.85
CA LEU A 178 -9.33 -11.49 11.24
C LEU A 178 -8.97 -12.68 12.16
N ASP A 179 -8.05 -12.49 13.11
CA ASP A 179 -7.68 -13.47 14.14
C ASP A 179 -8.22 -13.05 15.51
N PHE A 180 -9.29 -13.73 15.94
CA PHE A 180 -9.95 -13.51 17.23
C PHE A 180 -9.37 -14.35 18.38
N SER A 181 -8.22 -15.03 18.19
CA SER A 181 -7.63 -15.88 19.24
C SER A 181 -7.18 -15.15 20.50
N GLU A 182 -6.74 -13.89 20.36
CA GLU A 182 -6.23 -13.07 21.47
C GLU A 182 -7.26 -12.08 22.02
N GLY A 183 -8.42 -11.96 21.38
CA GLY A 183 -9.48 -11.04 21.79
C GLY A 183 -10.61 -10.92 20.77
N ARG A 184 -11.78 -10.50 21.25
CA ARG A 184 -13.00 -10.39 20.43
C ARG A 184 -13.07 -9.13 19.58
N THR A 185 -12.18 -8.17 19.80
CA THR A 185 -12.11 -6.93 19.02
C THR A 185 -10.73 -6.80 18.42
N VAL A 186 -10.66 -6.78 17.10
CA VAL A 186 -9.42 -6.74 16.33
C VAL A 186 -9.35 -5.43 15.55
N PRO A 187 -8.13 -4.96 15.19
CA PRO A 187 -7.98 -3.88 14.23
C PRO A 187 -8.64 -4.25 12.89
N PHE A 188 -9.26 -3.26 12.25
CA PHE A 188 -9.80 -3.40 10.89
C PHE A 188 -9.15 -2.32 10.02
N PRO A 189 -8.52 -2.67 8.88
CA PRO A 189 -7.80 -1.67 8.10
C PRO A 189 -8.78 -0.75 7.36
N SER A 190 -8.34 0.48 7.11
CA SER A 190 -9.09 1.46 6.33
C SER A 190 -8.22 2.13 5.27
N VAL A 191 -8.88 2.71 4.27
CA VAL A 191 -8.23 3.44 3.18
C VAL A 191 -7.95 4.90 3.59
N ALA A 192 -8.88 5.51 4.32
CA ALA A 192 -8.88 6.91 4.76
C ALA A 192 -9.59 7.06 6.12
N PRO A 193 -9.43 8.18 6.85
CA PRO A 193 -10.14 8.44 8.10
C PRO A 193 -11.67 8.45 7.95
N ASP A 194 -12.16 9.06 6.88
CA ASP A 194 -13.58 9.17 6.55
C ASP A 194 -14.03 8.10 5.54
N ALA A 195 -13.34 6.95 5.53
CA ALA A 195 -13.76 5.78 4.77
C ALA A 195 -15.11 5.23 5.29
N ARG A 196 -15.92 4.67 4.40
CA ARG A 196 -17.21 4.06 4.75
C ARG A 196 -17.19 2.57 4.51
N LEU A 197 -17.90 1.80 5.33
CA LEU A 197 -18.18 0.39 5.05
C LEU A 197 -19.49 0.31 4.27
N LEU A 198 -19.42 -0.15 3.02
CA LEU A 198 -20.59 -0.27 2.17
C LEU A 198 -21.18 -1.68 2.25
N THR A 199 -20.36 -2.70 2.07
CA THR A 199 -20.78 -4.10 2.23
C THR A 199 -19.73 -4.88 2.98
N VAL A 200 -20.16 -5.95 3.66
CA VAL A 200 -19.29 -6.84 4.43
C VAL A 200 -19.82 -8.25 4.25
N ASP A 201 -18.96 -9.14 3.78
CA ASP A 201 -19.19 -10.58 3.74
C ASP A 201 -18.12 -11.28 4.59
N ALA A 202 -18.55 -12.22 5.43
CA ALA A 202 -17.69 -12.90 6.40
C ALA A 202 -17.76 -14.41 6.22
N ASP A 203 -16.59 -15.04 6.10
CA ASP A 203 -16.44 -16.49 5.97
C ASP A 203 -15.56 -17.07 7.10
N PRO A 204 -16.08 -17.97 7.95
CA PRO A 204 -17.47 -18.45 7.96
C PRO A 204 -18.44 -17.36 8.42
N SER A 205 -19.71 -17.51 8.03
CA SER A 205 -20.78 -16.54 8.32
C SER A 205 -20.94 -16.30 9.82
N VAL A 206 -20.40 -15.17 10.28
CA VAL A 206 -20.52 -14.68 11.66
C VAL A 206 -20.96 -13.23 11.68
N ARG A 207 -21.69 -12.85 12.73
CA ARG A 207 -22.07 -11.45 12.93
C ARG A 207 -20.87 -10.66 13.44
N LEU A 208 -20.44 -9.69 12.64
CA LEU A 208 -19.46 -8.68 13.02
C LEU A 208 -20.17 -7.35 13.33
N THR A 209 -19.62 -6.61 14.27
CA THR A 209 -19.97 -5.22 14.54
C THR A 209 -18.74 -4.36 14.37
N PHE A 210 -18.91 -3.13 13.89
CA PHE A 210 -17.80 -2.23 13.58
C PHE A 210 -17.84 -1.00 14.44
N SER A 211 -16.67 -0.48 14.77
CA SER A 211 -16.53 0.77 15.51
C SER A 211 -15.24 1.49 15.12
N LYS A 212 -15.15 2.78 15.44
CA LYS A 212 -13.93 3.58 15.28
C LYS A 212 -13.63 4.42 16.51
N ASP A 213 -12.35 4.72 16.76
CA ASP A 213 -11.91 5.62 17.85
C ASP A 213 -11.77 7.09 17.39
N SER A 214 -11.18 7.94 18.23
CA SER A 214 -11.01 9.38 17.94
C SER A 214 -10.04 9.68 16.78
N ALA A 215 -9.13 8.76 16.47
CA ALA A 215 -8.21 8.86 15.35
C ALA A 215 -8.75 8.21 14.07
N ASP A 216 -10.05 7.85 14.08
CA ASP A 216 -10.73 7.11 13.02
C ASP A 216 -10.04 5.76 12.72
N ASN A 217 -9.51 5.10 13.75
CA ASN A 217 -9.07 3.73 13.58
C ASN A 217 -10.25 2.78 13.63
N PHE A 218 -10.39 1.90 12.63
CA PHE A 218 -11.50 0.94 12.58
C PHE A 218 -11.18 -0.32 13.39
N PHE A 219 -12.25 -0.91 13.92
CA PHE A 219 -12.24 -2.16 14.66
C PHE A 219 -13.41 -3.04 14.23
N ALA A 220 -13.16 -4.34 14.19
CA ALA A 220 -14.21 -5.35 14.05
C ALA A 220 -14.33 -6.13 15.36
N THR A 221 -15.56 -6.26 15.85
CA THR A 221 -15.89 -7.02 17.05
C THR A 221 -16.79 -8.19 16.70
N ALA A 222 -16.37 -9.39 17.07
CA ALA A 222 -17.12 -10.62 16.85
C ALA A 222 -17.86 -11.08 18.12
N GLY A 223 -18.90 -11.89 17.91
CA GLY A 223 -19.63 -12.55 18.99
C GLY A 223 -18.77 -13.56 19.78
N PRO A 224 -19.23 -14.04 20.94
CA PRO A 224 -18.50 -15.00 21.78
C PRO A 224 -18.10 -16.29 21.06
N ASP A 225 -18.93 -16.76 20.12
CA ASP A 225 -18.78 -18.03 19.43
C ASP A 225 -18.08 -17.91 18.06
N ALA A 226 -17.47 -16.75 17.79
CA ALA A 226 -16.75 -16.55 16.54
C ALA A 226 -15.56 -17.52 16.45
N PRO A 227 -15.29 -18.10 15.26
CA PRO A 227 -14.12 -18.93 15.07
C PRO A 227 -12.87 -18.08 15.23
N ARG A 228 -11.73 -18.76 15.36
CA ARG A 228 -10.42 -18.10 15.43
C ARG A 228 -10.18 -17.20 14.23
N TYR A 229 -10.35 -17.74 13.02
CA TYR A 229 -10.10 -17.02 11.78
C TYR A 229 -11.42 -16.75 11.07
N VAL A 230 -11.62 -15.49 10.68
CA VAL A 230 -12.74 -15.04 9.85
C VAL A 230 -12.18 -14.25 8.68
N ARG A 231 -12.35 -14.73 7.45
CA ARG A 231 -12.09 -13.91 6.27
C ARG A 231 -13.22 -12.91 6.11
N VAL A 232 -12.88 -11.67 5.80
CA VAL A 232 -13.83 -10.60 5.52
C VAL A 232 -13.50 -10.00 4.17
N ILE A 233 -14.45 -10.12 3.24
CA ILE A 233 -14.44 -9.41 1.96
C ILE A 233 -15.44 -8.26 2.09
N PHE A 234 -15.02 -7.04 1.79
CA PHE A 234 -15.84 -5.87 2.03
C PHE A 234 -15.67 -4.82 0.94
N LEU A 235 -16.74 -4.08 0.65
CA LEU A 235 -16.68 -2.90 -0.19
C LEU A 235 -16.55 -1.66 0.68
N THR A 236 -15.58 -0.81 0.39
CA THR A 236 -15.37 0.48 1.05
C THR A 236 -15.21 1.60 0.04
N ASP A 237 -15.46 2.84 0.45
CA ASP A 237 -15.11 4.02 -0.32
C ASP A 237 -14.37 5.05 0.54
N ALA A 238 -13.60 5.91 -0.13
CA ALA A 238 -12.87 7.01 0.47
C ALA A 238 -12.99 8.26 -0.43
N PRO A 239 -12.97 9.48 0.12
CA PRO A 239 -12.94 10.68 -0.72
C PRO A 239 -11.67 10.67 -1.57
N ARG A 240 -11.81 10.95 -2.86
CA ARG A 240 -10.68 11.05 -3.78
C ARG A 240 -9.68 12.12 -3.34
N THR A 241 -10.19 13.18 -2.71
CA THR A 241 -9.40 14.30 -2.18
C THR A 241 -8.40 13.89 -1.10
N TYR A 242 -8.61 12.75 -0.42
CA TYR A 242 -7.65 12.20 0.55
C TYR A 242 -6.30 11.86 -0.08
N PHE A 243 -6.30 11.42 -1.33
CA PHE A 243 -5.09 10.98 -2.03
C PHE A 243 -4.34 12.12 -2.73
N GLY A 244 -5.04 13.22 -3.01
CA GLY A 244 -4.50 14.40 -3.66
C GLY A 244 -5.59 15.43 -3.90
N GLN A 245 -5.30 16.68 -3.54
CA GLN A 245 -6.18 17.83 -3.78
C GLN A 245 -5.40 19.14 -3.71
N PRO A 246 -5.86 20.22 -4.36
CA PRO A 246 -5.31 21.55 -4.12
C PRO A 246 -5.39 21.93 -2.64
N ILE A 247 -4.37 22.63 -2.13
CA ILE A 247 -4.34 23.05 -0.72
C ILE A 247 -5.11 24.37 -0.58
N PRO A 248 -6.23 24.41 0.17
CA PRO A 248 -6.99 25.63 0.41
C PRO A 248 -6.17 26.67 1.16
N ALA A 249 -6.51 27.95 0.96
CA ALA A 249 -5.99 29.03 1.78
C ALA A 249 -6.70 29.04 3.14
N GLY A 250 -5.98 29.42 4.20
CA GLY A 250 -6.56 29.60 5.52
C GLY A 250 -5.49 29.81 6.58
N PRO A 251 -5.85 30.11 7.83
CA PRO A 251 -4.89 30.10 8.94
C PRO A 251 -4.52 28.67 9.32
N VAL A 252 -3.29 28.44 9.80
CA VAL A 252 -2.88 27.14 10.35
C VAL A 252 -3.75 26.69 11.54
N THR A 253 -4.41 27.63 12.21
CA THR A 253 -5.29 27.41 13.37
C THR A 253 -6.76 27.19 13.00
N PHE A 254 -7.08 26.93 11.73
CA PHE A 254 -8.47 26.77 11.27
C PHE A 254 -9.24 25.72 12.10
N HIS A 255 -8.62 24.57 12.37
CA HIS A 255 -9.18 23.46 13.18
C HIS A 255 -8.62 23.43 14.60
N ALA A 256 -8.29 24.60 15.18
CA ALA A 256 -7.61 24.66 16.49
C ALA A 256 -8.45 24.13 17.66
N ASP A 257 -9.78 24.12 17.53
CA ASP A 257 -10.72 23.55 18.50
C ASP A 257 -10.74 22.02 18.49
N GLN A 258 -10.40 21.42 17.34
CA GLN A 258 -10.26 19.98 17.16
C GLN A 258 -8.82 19.49 17.38
N THR A 259 -7.85 20.42 17.30
CA THR A 259 -6.43 20.11 17.48
C THR A 259 -6.11 19.85 18.95
N PRO A 260 -5.57 18.67 19.30
CA PRO A 260 -5.22 18.35 20.68
C PRO A 260 -4.11 19.25 21.21
N ALA A 261 -4.18 19.58 22.50
CA ALA A 261 -3.16 20.38 23.15
C ALA A 261 -1.87 19.57 23.36
N LEU A 262 -0.73 20.17 23.02
CA LEU A 262 0.58 19.61 23.35
C LEU A 262 0.92 19.83 24.83
N PRO A 263 1.67 18.90 25.47
CA PRO A 263 2.31 19.16 26.74
C PRO A 263 3.18 20.42 26.66
N ALA A 264 3.19 21.25 27.70
CA ALA A 264 3.78 22.59 27.64
C ALA A 264 5.27 22.63 27.23
N SER A 265 6.06 21.61 27.58
CA SER A 265 7.44 21.47 27.11
C SER A 265 7.52 21.21 25.62
N VAL A 266 6.69 20.30 25.12
CA VAL A 266 6.60 19.95 23.69
C VAL A 266 6.10 21.14 22.88
N GLN A 267 5.09 21.87 23.36
CA GLN A 267 4.62 23.09 22.71
C GLN A 267 5.74 24.12 22.55
N ARG A 268 6.58 24.33 23.58
CA ARG A 268 7.71 25.25 23.49
C ARG A 268 8.74 24.80 22.47
N ASP A 269 9.12 23.53 22.49
CA ASP A 269 10.09 22.97 21.54
C ASP A 269 9.55 22.99 20.10
N ALA A 270 8.27 22.67 19.90
CA ALA A 270 7.62 22.72 18.60
C ALA A 270 7.52 24.17 18.07
N SER A 271 7.19 25.14 18.93
CA SER A 271 7.16 26.55 18.55
C SER A 271 8.55 27.09 18.21
N LEU A 272 9.59 26.66 18.95
CA LEU A 272 10.97 27.01 18.67
C LEU A 272 11.40 26.49 17.29
N PHE A 273 11.17 25.20 17.04
CA PHE A 273 11.54 24.58 15.77
C PHE A 273 10.73 25.13 14.60
N ALA A 274 9.42 25.38 14.77
CA ALA A 274 8.60 26.05 13.77
C ALA A 274 9.14 27.44 13.41
N ALA A 275 9.56 28.23 14.41
CA ALA A 275 10.15 29.55 14.18
C ALA A 275 11.48 29.48 13.41
N GLU A 276 12.29 28.43 13.60
CA GLU A 276 13.51 28.17 12.81
C GLU A 276 13.18 27.93 11.31
N LEU A 277 11.98 27.42 11.02
CA LEU A 277 11.45 27.26 9.66
C LEU A 277 10.73 28.54 9.14
N GLY A 278 10.72 29.61 9.93
CA GLY A 278 9.99 30.85 9.61
C GLY A 278 8.47 30.74 9.76
N LEU A 279 7.99 29.80 10.57
CA LEU A 279 6.56 29.52 10.78
C LEU A 279 6.11 29.95 12.18
N SER A 280 4.83 30.31 12.29
CA SER A 280 4.15 30.59 13.55
C SER A 280 2.67 30.19 13.46
N ARG A 281 1.94 30.33 14.57
CA ARG A 281 0.49 30.11 14.61
C ARG A 281 -0.32 31.12 13.78
N ASP A 282 0.32 32.20 13.32
CA ASP A 282 -0.26 33.22 12.44
C ASP A 282 0.04 32.95 10.96
N SER A 283 0.78 31.89 10.64
CA SER A 283 1.11 31.52 9.26
C SER A 283 -0.13 31.10 8.46
N GLU A 284 -0.03 31.30 7.15
CA GLU A 284 -0.98 30.73 6.19
C GLU A 284 -0.78 29.21 6.11
N PHE A 285 -1.88 28.47 6.06
CA PHE A 285 -1.93 27.01 6.13
C PHE A 285 -1.12 26.36 5.01
N GLY A 286 -1.36 26.76 3.76
CA GLY A 286 -0.66 26.22 2.61
C GLY A 286 0.84 26.50 2.63
N GLN A 287 1.25 27.71 3.04
CA GLN A 287 2.65 28.06 3.24
C GLN A 287 3.30 27.17 4.30
N ALA A 288 2.66 27.02 5.46
CA ALA A 288 3.20 26.22 6.55
C ALA A 288 3.26 24.73 6.18
N LEU A 289 2.21 24.17 5.59
CA LEU A 289 2.18 22.77 5.16
C LEU A 289 3.28 22.49 4.12
N ARG A 290 3.45 23.38 3.13
CA ARG A 290 4.53 23.24 2.14
C ARG A 290 5.92 23.33 2.79
N ALA A 291 6.13 24.26 3.72
CA ALA A 291 7.41 24.40 4.43
C ALA A 291 7.75 23.17 5.29
N LEU A 292 6.77 22.62 6.03
CA LEU A 292 6.92 21.38 6.77
C LEU A 292 7.23 20.21 5.83
N ALA A 293 6.46 20.06 4.75
CA ALA A 293 6.69 19.01 3.75
C ALA A 293 8.09 19.11 3.14
N THR A 294 8.53 20.30 2.71
CA THR A 294 9.89 20.54 2.21
C THR A 294 10.94 20.09 3.22
N HIS A 295 10.79 20.46 4.50
CA HIS A 295 11.77 20.12 5.53
C HIS A 295 11.84 18.62 5.82
N PHE A 296 10.69 17.98 6.07
CA PHE A 296 10.66 16.57 6.48
C PHE A 296 10.88 15.60 5.32
N ARG A 297 10.53 15.99 4.08
CA ARG A 297 10.89 15.22 2.89
C ARG A 297 12.37 15.30 2.55
N SER A 298 13.08 16.34 3.01
CA SER A 298 14.53 16.48 2.80
C SER A 298 15.38 15.63 3.76
N PHE A 299 14.76 14.77 4.58
CA PHE A 299 15.51 13.85 5.41
C PHE A 299 16.28 12.85 4.54
N GLU A 300 17.37 12.33 5.06
CA GLU A 300 18.16 11.28 4.44
C GLU A 300 18.29 10.09 5.39
N GLU A 301 18.27 8.89 4.84
CA GLU A 301 18.59 7.69 5.58
C GLU A 301 20.06 7.71 6.03
N SER A 302 20.36 7.28 7.25
CA SER A 302 21.74 7.26 7.75
C SER A 302 21.95 6.33 8.93
N SER A 303 23.09 5.63 8.92
CA SER A 303 23.62 4.84 10.04
C SER A 303 24.10 5.71 11.21
N GLU A 304 24.36 7.00 10.96
CA GLU A 304 24.81 7.96 11.96
C GLU A 304 23.62 8.81 12.43
N PRO A 305 23.06 8.53 13.62
CA PRO A 305 21.92 9.30 14.10
C PRO A 305 22.30 10.74 14.46
N PRO A 306 21.32 11.65 14.51
CA PRO A 306 21.55 13.01 14.98
C PRO A 306 22.13 13.04 16.38
N ARG A 307 22.92 14.08 16.66
CA ARG A 307 23.52 14.33 17.98
C ARG A 307 22.46 14.22 19.08
N ASP A 308 22.78 13.50 20.15
CA ASP A 308 21.90 13.38 21.31
C ASP A 308 22.06 14.58 22.24
N THR A 309 21.01 15.39 22.36
CA THR A 309 20.93 16.50 23.32
C THR A 309 19.96 16.22 24.46
N GLY A 310 19.41 15.00 24.52
CA GLY A 310 18.31 14.64 25.43
C GLY A 310 16.95 15.17 24.98
N ARG A 311 16.84 15.75 23.78
CA ARG A 311 15.59 16.28 23.21
C ARG A 311 15.32 15.62 21.87
N ILE A 312 14.96 14.34 21.91
CA ILE A 312 14.86 13.50 20.70
C ILE A 312 13.98 14.09 19.60
N TYR A 313 12.89 14.77 19.94
CA TYR A 313 12.07 15.50 18.96
C TYR A 313 12.86 16.56 18.19
N LEU A 314 13.60 17.42 18.90
CA LEU A 314 14.42 18.45 18.26
C LEU A 314 15.63 17.87 17.53
N ASP A 315 16.26 16.85 18.11
CA ASP A 315 17.43 16.19 17.53
C ASP A 315 17.09 15.56 16.17
N LEU A 316 15.99 14.81 16.10
CA LEU A 316 15.49 14.22 14.85
C LEU A 316 15.05 15.31 13.88
N SER A 317 14.24 16.26 14.34
CA SER A 317 13.67 17.31 13.49
C SER A 317 14.74 18.19 12.85
N ARG A 318 15.79 18.56 13.58
CA ARG A 318 16.90 19.37 13.04
C ARG A 318 17.94 18.56 12.28
N GLY A 319 18.18 17.31 12.72
CA GLY A 319 19.24 16.47 12.18
C GLY A 319 19.02 16.05 10.73
N LYS A 320 17.77 16.04 10.25
CA LYS A 320 17.40 15.59 8.89
C LYS A 320 17.95 14.19 8.55
N ARG A 321 18.14 13.35 9.57
CA ARG A 321 18.50 11.94 9.42
C ARG A 321 17.33 11.10 9.91
N GLY A 322 16.80 10.24 9.06
CA GLY A 322 15.72 9.35 9.44
C GLY A 322 14.84 8.87 8.30
N ILE A 323 14.25 7.71 8.57
CA ILE A 323 13.28 7.00 7.72
C ILE A 323 11.84 7.43 8.03
N CYS A 324 10.85 6.85 7.35
CA CYS A 324 9.44 7.23 7.38
C CYS A 324 8.90 7.64 8.76
N ARG A 325 9.06 6.78 9.77
CA ARG A 325 8.56 7.01 11.14
C ARG A 325 9.15 8.26 11.82
N HIS A 326 10.41 8.58 11.58
CA HIS A 326 11.05 9.78 12.14
C HIS A 326 10.54 11.06 11.47
N ARG A 327 10.32 10.99 10.16
CA ARG A 327 9.78 12.11 9.36
C ARG A 327 8.36 12.43 9.81
N ALA A 328 7.49 11.42 9.88
CA ALA A 328 6.12 11.57 10.34
C ALA A 328 6.04 12.04 11.80
N TYR A 329 6.88 11.50 12.68
CA TYR A 329 6.94 11.91 14.08
C TYR A 329 7.27 13.40 14.26
N GLY A 330 8.35 13.87 13.63
CA GLY A 330 8.74 15.29 13.70
C GLY A 330 7.70 16.21 13.03
N PHE A 331 7.15 15.79 11.89
CA PHE A 331 6.13 16.53 11.17
C PHE A 331 4.88 16.75 12.03
N VAL A 332 4.31 15.68 12.59
CA VAL A 332 3.03 15.74 13.32
C VAL A 332 3.15 16.59 14.57
N ILE A 333 4.21 16.43 15.37
CA ILE A 333 4.43 17.27 16.57
C ILE A 333 4.54 18.75 16.19
N THR A 334 5.26 19.07 15.10
CA THR A 334 5.43 20.45 14.66
C THR A 334 4.11 21.04 14.13
N ALA A 335 3.35 20.26 13.36
CA ALA A 335 2.04 20.64 12.82
C ALA A 335 1.03 20.93 13.93
N ILE A 336 0.90 20.04 14.92
CA ILE A 336 0.04 20.26 16.10
C ILE A 336 0.51 21.50 16.88
N GLY A 337 1.82 21.71 17.02
CA GLY A 337 2.39 22.89 17.68
C GLY A 337 2.03 24.22 17.00
N LEU A 338 1.88 24.20 15.68
CA LEU A 338 1.38 25.32 14.87
C LEU A 338 -0.14 25.51 14.94
N GLY A 339 -0.87 24.50 15.43
CA GLY A 339 -2.33 24.49 15.54
C GLY A 339 -3.05 23.78 14.39
N MET A 340 -2.33 23.03 13.56
CA MET A 340 -2.93 22.17 12.53
C MET A 340 -3.48 20.88 13.15
N HIS A 341 -4.64 20.44 12.69
CA HIS A 341 -5.15 19.12 13.03
C HIS A 341 -4.42 18.08 12.21
N ALA A 342 -3.48 17.38 12.85
CA ALA A 342 -2.61 16.40 12.22
C ALA A 342 -2.57 15.09 13.01
N ARG A 343 -2.45 13.98 12.29
CA ARG A 343 -2.35 12.63 12.86
C ARG A 343 -1.13 11.92 12.31
N PHE A 344 -0.52 11.10 13.15
CA PHE A 344 0.51 10.16 12.74
C PHE A 344 -0.14 8.85 12.36
N VAL A 345 0.24 8.28 11.22
CA VAL A 345 -0.32 7.02 10.76
C VAL A 345 0.80 6.07 10.40
N GLN A 346 0.64 4.81 10.76
CA GLN A 346 1.58 3.75 10.42
C GLN A 346 0.86 2.43 10.10
N ASN A 347 1.64 1.57 9.47
CA ASN A 347 1.39 0.14 9.33
C ASN A 347 2.74 -0.60 9.41
N GLU A 348 2.76 -1.87 9.06
CA GLU A 348 3.97 -2.68 9.12
C GLU A 348 5.10 -2.22 8.19
N ALA A 349 4.80 -1.40 7.18
CA ALA A 349 5.75 -1.05 6.14
C ALA A 349 6.10 0.43 6.05
N HIS A 350 5.17 1.30 6.43
CA HIS A 350 5.32 2.74 6.25
C HIS A 350 4.69 3.54 7.38
N ALA A 351 5.17 4.77 7.55
CA ALA A 351 4.60 5.77 8.42
C ALA A 351 4.51 7.12 7.69
N TRP A 352 3.37 7.78 7.82
CA TRP A 352 3.06 9.05 7.16
C TRP A 352 2.23 9.94 8.08
N ALA A 353 1.90 11.14 7.60
CA ALA A 353 1.02 12.06 8.31
C ALA A 353 -0.32 12.23 7.59
N GLU A 354 -1.37 12.50 8.34
CA GLU A 354 -2.64 13.00 7.82
C GLU A 354 -2.84 14.41 8.35
N VAL A 355 -3.31 15.33 7.52
CA VAL A 355 -3.64 16.70 7.94
C VAL A 355 -5.02 17.06 7.42
N GLU A 356 -5.86 17.59 8.31
CA GLU A 356 -7.17 18.12 7.91
C GLU A 356 -6.99 19.52 7.33
N LEU A 357 -7.43 19.70 6.09
CA LEU A 357 -7.29 20.96 5.38
C LEU A 357 -8.38 21.97 5.81
N PRO A 358 -8.14 23.28 5.68
CA PRO A 358 -9.14 24.29 6.01
C PRO A 358 -10.44 24.14 5.21
N GLY A 359 -11.56 24.52 5.83
CA GLY A 359 -12.90 24.40 5.25
C GLY A 359 -13.38 22.96 5.17
N ASP A 360 -14.16 22.66 4.14
CA ASP A 360 -14.78 21.33 3.91
C ASP A 360 -13.93 20.41 3.03
N ALA A 361 -12.63 20.72 2.85
CA ALA A 361 -11.71 19.96 2.02
C ALA A 361 -11.35 18.57 2.61
N GLY A 362 -11.53 18.42 3.92
CA GLY A 362 -11.28 17.18 4.67
C GLY A 362 -9.81 16.82 4.78
N TRP A 363 -9.54 15.53 5.00
CA TRP A 363 -8.20 15.01 5.22
C TRP A 363 -7.37 14.93 3.94
N LEU A 364 -6.07 15.18 4.07
CA LEU A 364 -5.05 14.91 3.05
C LEU A 364 -4.01 13.95 3.61
N ARG A 365 -3.70 12.90 2.86
CA ARG A 365 -2.52 12.05 3.11
C ARG A 365 -1.25 12.80 2.74
N VAL A 366 -0.35 12.96 3.71
CA VAL A 366 0.97 13.57 3.53
C VAL A 366 2.03 12.49 3.60
N ASP A 367 2.42 11.98 2.43
CA ASP A 367 3.56 11.07 2.33
C ASP A 367 4.88 11.85 2.46
N LEU A 368 5.71 11.46 3.42
CA LEU A 368 6.99 12.09 3.71
C LEU A 368 8.18 11.27 3.19
N GLY A 369 7.91 10.11 2.56
CA GLY A 369 8.91 9.20 2.01
C GLY A 369 9.63 8.41 3.10
N GLY A 370 10.78 7.83 2.75
CA GLY A 370 11.59 7.05 3.69
C GLY A 370 11.12 5.61 3.93
N ALA A 371 10.28 5.06 3.03
CA ALA A 371 9.94 3.63 2.96
C ALA A 371 10.26 3.00 1.58
N ALA A 372 10.89 3.77 0.69
CA ALA A 372 10.97 3.43 -0.73
C ALA A 372 12.01 2.32 -0.99
N THR A 373 13.08 2.27 -0.20
CA THR A 373 14.14 1.25 -0.29
C THR A 373 13.67 -0.09 0.31
N GLY A 374 13.36 -1.08 -0.54
CA GLY A 374 13.21 -2.48 -0.11
C GLY A 374 11.81 -2.95 0.28
N LEU A 375 10.74 -2.28 -0.18
CA LEU A 375 9.36 -2.75 0.01
C LEU A 375 9.08 -4.03 -0.79
N GLU A 376 8.70 -5.11 -0.11
CA GLU A 376 8.19 -6.35 -0.70
C GLU A 376 6.68 -6.44 -0.47
N ALA A 377 5.89 -6.04 -1.48
CA ALA A 377 4.44 -6.16 -1.44
C ALA A 377 4.00 -7.60 -1.70
N ARG A 378 3.26 -8.17 -0.77
CA ARG A 378 2.70 -9.52 -0.82
C ARG A 378 1.20 -9.49 -1.10
N GLY A 379 0.70 -10.48 -1.84
CA GLY A 379 -0.70 -10.53 -2.24
C GLY A 379 -1.09 -9.39 -3.19
N ALA A 380 -0.11 -8.79 -3.89
CA ALA A 380 -0.32 -7.72 -4.85
C ALA A 380 -0.51 -8.25 -6.29
N GLU A 381 -0.29 -9.56 -6.50
CA GLU A 381 -0.49 -10.20 -7.79
C GLU A 381 -1.95 -9.99 -8.23
N ASN A 382 -2.17 -9.32 -9.36
CA ASN A 382 -3.48 -8.95 -9.91
C ASN A 382 -4.23 -7.80 -9.20
N ARG A 383 -3.53 -6.94 -8.45
CA ARG A 383 -4.13 -5.73 -7.87
C ARG A 383 -3.54 -4.49 -8.53
N PRO A 384 -4.26 -3.82 -9.45
CA PRO A 384 -3.75 -2.61 -10.08
C PRO A 384 -3.55 -1.50 -9.04
N PRO A 385 -2.52 -0.65 -9.19
CA PRO A 385 -2.29 0.47 -8.29
C PRO A 385 -3.38 1.53 -8.44
N HIS A 386 -3.88 2.04 -7.32
CA HIS A 386 -4.73 3.23 -7.32
C HIS A 386 -3.89 4.46 -7.71
N ARG A 387 -4.45 5.31 -8.58
CA ARG A 387 -3.83 6.54 -9.09
C ARG A 387 -4.75 7.73 -8.86
N PRO A 388 -4.46 8.65 -7.95
CA PRO A 388 -5.28 9.84 -7.80
C PRO A 388 -5.20 10.73 -9.04
N ASP A 389 -6.31 11.38 -9.39
CA ASP A 389 -6.37 12.33 -10.51
C ASP A 389 -5.51 13.57 -10.27
N VAL A 390 -5.34 13.94 -8.99
CA VAL A 390 -4.50 15.05 -8.57
C VAL A 390 -3.19 14.48 -8.04
N THR A 391 -2.09 14.88 -8.68
CA THR A 391 -0.74 14.56 -8.20
C THR A 391 -0.49 15.18 -6.83
N ASP A 392 0.43 14.59 -6.07
CA ASP A 392 0.91 15.14 -4.79
C ASP A 392 1.21 16.66 -4.89
N PRO A 393 0.45 17.52 -4.18
CA PRO A 393 0.54 18.97 -4.30
C PRO A 393 1.72 19.56 -3.51
N LEU A 394 2.45 18.73 -2.77
CA LEU A 394 3.50 19.16 -1.85
C LEU A 394 4.87 19.16 -2.52
N PRO A 395 5.79 20.06 -2.08
CA PRO A 395 7.15 20.11 -2.61
C PRO A 395 7.87 18.76 -2.50
N ARG A 396 8.62 18.41 -3.54
CA ARG A 396 9.43 17.20 -3.62
C ARG A 396 10.91 17.60 -3.68
N PRO A 397 11.58 17.79 -2.53
CA PRO A 397 13.01 18.11 -2.52
C PRO A 397 13.84 16.97 -3.11
N GLU A 398 15.04 17.26 -3.60
CA GLU A 398 15.91 16.30 -4.31
C GLU A 398 16.10 14.97 -3.57
N ALA A 399 16.32 15.01 -2.24
CA ALA A 399 16.48 13.79 -1.43
C ALA A 399 15.24 12.88 -1.45
N TYR A 400 14.04 13.46 -1.58
CA TYR A 400 12.80 12.72 -1.69
C TYR A 400 12.65 12.07 -3.08
N GLU A 401 12.94 12.84 -4.14
CA GLU A 401 12.86 12.33 -5.52
C GLU A 401 13.86 11.19 -5.74
N ARG A 402 15.12 11.41 -5.34
CA ARG A 402 16.20 10.41 -5.45
C ARG A 402 15.84 9.10 -4.75
N ALA A 403 15.30 9.16 -3.53
CA ALA A 403 14.89 7.95 -2.79
C ALA A 403 13.80 7.15 -3.53
N TYR A 404 12.85 7.85 -4.18
CA TYR A 404 11.80 7.21 -4.97
C TYR A 404 12.30 6.67 -6.31
N GLU A 405 13.25 7.35 -6.95
CA GLU A 405 13.91 6.85 -8.17
C GLU A 405 14.72 5.58 -7.88
N GLU A 406 15.49 5.56 -6.79
CA GLU A 406 16.25 4.39 -6.33
C GLU A 406 15.31 3.21 -6.03
N ALA A 407 14.19 3.47 -5.38
CA ALA A 407 13.15 2.47 -5.13
C ALA A 407 12.56 1.89 -6.41
N ALA A 408 12.17 2.74 -7.37
CA ALA A 408 11.62 2.31 -8.65
C ALA A 408 12.63 1.43 -9.43
N GLN A 409 13.92 1.78 -9.38
CA GLN A 409 14.99 0.99 -9.98
C GLN A 409 15.15 -0.39 -9.33
N MET A 410 14.95 -0.50 -8.01
CA MET A 410 15.07 -1.77 -7.29
C MET A 410 13.83 -2.66 -7.39
N SER A 411 12.64 -2.09 -7.44
CA SER A 411 11.37 -2.83 -7.52
C SER A 411 11.01 -3.31 -8.92
N GLY A 412 11.76 -2.92 -9.96
CA GLY A 412 11.45 -3.27 -11.36
C GLY A 412 10.16 -2.64 -11.91
N LEU A 413 9.48 -1.82 -11.11
CA LEU A 413 8.29 -1.05 -11.46
C LEU A 413 8.74 0.26 -12.11
N ARG A 414 8.93 0.22 -13.43
CA ARG A 414 9.14 1.44 -14.21
C ARG A 414 7.83 2.22 -14.28
N ALA A 415 7.83 3.48 -13.85
CA ALA A 415 6.78 4.40 -14.25
C ALA A 415 6.82 4.58 -15.79
N PRO A 416 5.67 4.61 -16.49
CA PRO A 416 5.67 5.00 -17.90
C PRO A 416 5.96 6.51 -17.99
N GLU A 417 6.96 6.85 -18.79
CA GLU A 417 7.27 8.22 -19.20
C GLU A 417 6.06 8.85 -19.94
N PRO A 418 5.86 10.18 -19.86
CA PRO A 418 4.82 10.87 -20.63
C PRO A 418 5.15 10.79 -22.12
N GLY A 419 4.13 10.53 -22.94
CA GLY A 419 4.28 10.30 -24.37
C GLY A 419 4.87 11.48 -25.13
N GLU A 420 5.82 11.18 -26.01
CA GLU A 420 6.07 11.97 -27.21
C GLU A 420 5.36 11.31 -28.39
N GLY A 421 4.43 12.05 -28.99
CA GLY A 421 3.78 11.64 -30.22
C GLY A 421 4.68 11.79 -31.44
N GLY A 422 4.35 11.02 -32.48
CA GLY A 422 4.73 11.30 -33.86
C GLY A 422 5.36 10.11 -34.59
N GLY A 423 4.66 9.59 -35.60
CA GLY A 423 5.28 8.75 -36.63
C GLY A 423 4.34 7.75 -37.28
N GLU A 424 3.61 8.19 -38.31
CA GLU A 424 2.90 7.34 -39.28
C GLU A 424 3.85 6.33 -39.96
N GLY A 425 3.34 5.15 -40.34
CA GLY A 425 4.13 4.15 -41.06
C GLY A 425 3.46 2.81 -41.39
N GLN A 426 2.33 2.85 -42.10
CA GLN A 426 1.94 2.00 -43.24
C GLN A 426 2.41 0.51 -43.34
N GLY A 427 1.45 -0.43 -43.31
CA GLY A 427 1.18 -1.34 -44.44
C GLY A 427 1.70 -2.79 -44.45
N GLY A 428 0.76 -3.75 -44.60
CA GLY A 428 0.92 -5.09 -45.20
C GLY A 428 0.99 -6.27 -44.21
N GLY A 429 0.26 -7.38 -44.29
CA GLY A 429 -0.57 -7.99 -45.34
C GLY A 429 -0.13 -9.46 -45.61
N ALA A 430 -1.10 -10.39 -45.63
CA ALA A 430 -1.06 -11.86 -45.95
C ALA A 430 -0.72 -12.83 -44.80
N SER A 431 -1.50 -13.86 -44.40
CA SER A 431 -2.42 -14.88 -45.00
C SER A 431 -1.77 -16.18 -45.53
N GLY A 432 -2.32 -17.34 -45.09
CA GLY A 432 -2.11 -18.74 -45.55
C GLY A 432 -1.83 -19.70 -44.38
N VAL A 433 -2.65 -20.65 -43.90
CA VAL A 433 -3.57 -21.72 -44.41
C VAL A 433 -2.86 -23.02 -44.88
N GLY A 434 -3.25 -24.16 -44.26
CA GLY A 434 -3.10 -25.57 -44.72
C GLY A 434 -2.39 -26.48 -43.69
N GLU A 435 -3.07 -27.31 -42.88
CA GLU A 435 -3.75 -28.61 -43.11
C GLU A 435 -2.85 -29.88 -43.02
N ASP A 436 -3.17 -30.69 -41.99
CA ASP A 436 -3.28 -32.16 -41.84
C ASP A 436 -2.13 -33.17 -42.03
N GLY A 437 -2.06 -34.13 -41.09
CA GLY A 437 -1.43 -35.45 -41.26
C GLY A 437 -0.99 -36.18 -39.98
N ASP A 438 -1.79 -37.17 -39.55
CA ASP A 438 -1.72 -37.99 -38.32
C ASP A 438 -0.49 -38.89 -38.09
N SER A 439 -0.15 -39.18 -36.82
CA SER A 439 0.01 -40.55 -36.24
C SER A 439 0.49 -40.58 -34.77
N GLU A 440 0.14 -41.67 -34.10
CA GLU A 440 -0.14 -41.85 -32.67
C GLU A 440 1.02 -42.10 -31.67
N LEU A 441 0.71 -41.76 -30.39
CA LEU A 441 1.05 -42.39 -29.09
C LEU A 441 2.50 -42.35 -28.52
N SER A 442 2.70 -41.53 -27.48
CA SER A 442 3.15 -41.95 -26.13
C SER A 442 3.07 -40.77 -25.13
N GLY A 443 2.58 -41.02 -23.91
CA GLY A 443 2.10 -39.98 -22.99
C GLY A 443 3.15 -39.25 -22.14
N ALA A 444 2.76 -38.09 -21.62
CA ALA A 444 3.05 -37.55 -20.27
C ALA A 444 2.49 -36.11 -20.12
N ALA A 445 1.84 -35.88 -18.96
CA ALA A 445 1.65 -34.66 -18.15
C ALA A 445 1.47 -33.23 -18.79
N PRO A 446 0.58 -32.38 -18.24
CA PRO A 446 0.29 -31.06 -18.80
C PRO A 446 1.26 -29.94 -18.36
N SER A 447 2.02 -29.46 -19.36
CA SER A 447 2.23 -28.06 -19.79
C SER A 447 2.25 -26.91 -18.77
N GLU A 448 3.46 -26.34 -18.63
CA GLU A 448 3.78 -24.94 -18.30
C GLU A 448 3.46 -23.98 -19.46
N GLY A 449 3.19 -22.72 -19.13
CA GLY A 449 3.41 -21.57 -20.02
C GLY A 449 3.23 -20.23 -19.28
N PRO A 450 3.81 -19.10 -19.76
CA PRO A 450 4.66 -18.95 -20.94
C PRO A 450 6.08 -18.43 -20.64
N SER A 451 7.05 -19.05 -21.30
CA SER A 451 8.41 -18.55 -21.50
C SER A 451 8.42 -17.37 -22.47
N ALA A 452 9.08 -16.27 -22.08
CA ALA A 452 9.32 -15.13 -22.96
C ALA A 452 10.28 -15.51 -24.10
N GLN A 453 9.86 -15.30 -25.35
CA GLN A 453 10.75 -15.40 -26.51
C GLN A 453 11.77 -14.24 -26.55
N PRO A 454 13.01 -14.47 -27.01
CA PRO A 454 14.03 -13.41 -27.09
C PRO A 454 13.82 -12.52 -28.32
N GLN A 455 13.83 -11.21 -28.12
CA GLN A 455 14.02 -10.24 -29.20
C GLN A 455 15.42 -10.39 -29.82
N PRO A 456 15.57 -10.42 -31.15
CA PRO A 456 16.87 -10.55 -31.80
C PRO A 456 17.59 -9.20 -31.80
N GLY A 457 18.57 -9.04 -30.90
CA GLY A 457 19.37 -7.82 -30.85
C GLY A 457 20.30 -7.68 -29.65
N SER A 458 21.13 -8.68 -29.32
CA SER A 458 22.32 -8.44 -28.48
C SER A 458 23.37 -9.52 -28.74
N GLY A 459 24.61 -9.11 -29.02
CA GLY A 459 25.74 -10.04 -29.13
C GLY A 459 25.87 -10.95 -27.90
N ALA A 460 26.49 -12.12 -28.07
CA ALA A 460 26.66 -13.10 -27.00
C ALA A 460 27.28 -12.45 -25.75
N ARG A 461 26.53 -12.43 -24.64
CA ARG A 461 27.04 -11.92 -23.35
C ARG A 461 28.27 -12.72 -22.92
N ARG A 462 29.27 -12.03 -22.37
CA ARG A 462 30.50 -12.66 -21.91
C ARG A 462 30.19 -13.61 -20.74
N PRO A 463 30.80 -14.80 -20.69
CA PRO A 463 30.55 -15.73 -19.60
C PRO A 463 31.08 -15.17 -18.27
N LEU A 464 30.29 -15.35 -17.22
CA LEU A 464 30.60 -14.98 -15.85
C LEU A 464 30.90 -16.24 -15.03
N THR A 465 31.94 -16.18 -14.18
CA THR A 465 32.26 -17.23 -13.21
C THR A 465 32.18 -16.64 -11.79
N LEU A 466 31.40 -17.29 -10.92
CA LEU A 466 31.34 -16.98 -9.49
C LEU A 466 32.06 -18.08 -8.69
N THR A 467 32.65 -17.70 -7.56
CA THR A 467 33.29 -18.64 -6.62
C THR A 467 32.94 -18.27 -5.19
N VAL A 468 32.63 -19.26 -4.35
CA VAL A 468 32.50 -19.09 -2.89
C VAL A 468 33.78 -19.58 -2.22
N ASP A 469 34.36 -18.80 -1.31
CA ASP A 469 35.65 -19.13 -0.69
C ASP A 469 35.54 -20.28 0.34
N ARG A 470 34.40 -20.39 1.02
CA ARG A 470 34.09 -21.47 1.98
C ARG A 470 32.97 -22.36 1.45
N ARG A 471 33.08 -23.66 1.70
CA ARG A 471 32.16 -24.69 1.20
C ARG A 471 31.30 -25.35 2.28
N ALA A 472 31.56 -25.06 3.56
CA ALA A 472 30.84 -25.61 4.69
C ALA A 472 30.68 -24.55 5.78
N PHE A 473 29.50 -24.51 6.39
CA PHE A 473 29.11 -23.55 7.41
C PHE A 473 28.25 -24.25 8.46
N GLU A 474 28.52 -23.95 9.73
CA GLU A 474 27.64 -24.30 10.85
C GLU A 474 27.16 -22.99 11.48
N VAL A 475 25.84 -22.76 11.45
CA VAL A 475 25.23 -21.52 11.92
C VAL A 475 23.88 -21.81 12.56
N PHE A 476 23.60 -21.16 13.68
CA PHE A 476 22.30 -21.29 14.34
C PHE A 476 21.29 -20.34 13.71
N ARG A 477 20.01 -20.72 13.75
CA ARG A 477 18.89 -19.86 13.34
C ARG A 477 18.90 -18.56 14.13
N GLY A 478 18.60 -17.45 13.47
CA GLY A 478 18.68 -16.10 14.05
C GLY A 478 20.11 -15.59 14.28
N ARG A 479 21.14 -16.30 13.80
CA ARG A 479 22.54 -15.83 13.79
C ARG A 479 22.98 -15.48 12.38
N GLU A 480 24.11 -14.79 12.33
CA GLU A 480 24.69 -14.30 11.09
C GLU A 480 25.58 -15.36 10.41
N LEU A 481 25.47 -15.43 9.09
CA LEU A 481 26.28 -16.24 8.19
C LEU A 481 27.10 -15.30 7.29
N GLU A 482 28.42 -15.38 7.42
CA GLU A 482 29.33 -14.63 6.55
C GLU A 482 29.66 -15.45 5.30
N VAL A 483 29.45 -14.85 4.13
CA VAL A 483 29.75 -15.46 2.82
C VAL A 483 30.68 -14.53 2.03
N THR A 484 31.82 -15.08 1.60
CA THR A 484 32.79 -14.37 0.76
C THR A 484 33.07 -15.14 -0.52
N GLY A 485 33.51 -14.41 -1.54
CA GLY A 485 33.87 -15.01 -2.81
C GLY A 485 34.32 -14.00 -3.85
N GLY A 486 34.23 -14.39 -5.12
CA GLY A 486 34.63 -13.54 -6.23
C GLY A 486 33.89 -13.79 -7.53
N ALA A 487 33.91 -12.78 -8.40
CA ALA A 487 33.32 -12.78 -9.73
C ALA A 487 34.38 -12.45 -10.78
N ARG A 488 34.48 -13.28 -11.81
CA ARG A 488 35.43 -13.09 -12.93
C ARG A 488 34.77 -13.30 -14.28
N SER A 489 35.22 -12.57 -15.29
CA SER A 489 34.85 -12.77 -16.69
C SER A 489 36.03 -12.53 -17.60
N GLY A 490 36.27 -13.42 -18.56
CA GLY A 490 37.40 -13.31 -19.49
C GLY A 490 38.78 -13.21 -18.80
N GLY A 491 38.91 -13.74 -17.59
CA GLY A 491 40.14 -13.66 -16.77
C GLY A 491 40.27 -12.40 -15.90
N GLY A 492 39.45 -11.37 -16.13
CA GLY A 492 39.40 -10.13 -15.34
C GLY A 492 38.45 -10.21 -14.15
N ALA A 493 38.70 -9.37 -13.14
CA ALA A 493 37.75 -9.12 -12.05
C ALA A 493 36.53 -8.34 -12.55
N VAL A 494 35.36 -8.60 -11.97
CA VAL A 494 34.13 -7.89 -12.31
C VAL A 494 33.64 -7.10 -11.11
N ALA A 495 33.72 -5.77 -11.17
CA ALA A 495 33.21 -4.86 -10.16
C ALA A 495 31.74 -4.48 -10.39
N GLY A 496 31.05 -4.05 -9.33
CA GLY A 496 29.69 -3.53 -9.42
C GLY A 496 28.63 -4.58 -9.77
N LEU A 497 28.97 -5.87 -9.64
CA LEU A 497 28.08 -6.97 -10.00
C LEU A 497 27.21 -7.38 -8.81
N ARG A 498 25.89 -7.41 -9.02
CA ARG A 498 24.93 -7.96 -8.06
C ARG A 498 25.18 -9.45 -7.81
N VAL A 499 25.32 -9.82 -6.55
CA VAL A 499 25.52 -11.19 -6.09
C VAL A 499 24.50 -11.51 -5.00
N GLU A 500 23.74 -12.57 -5.18
CA GLU A 500 22.65 -13.02 -4.32
C GLU A 500 23.11 -14.26 -3.54
N ALA A 501 22.93 -14.29 -2.23
CA ALA A 501 23.18 -15.46 -1.39
C ALA A 501 21.85 -16.11 -1.01
N LEU A 502 21.68 -17.39 -1.35
CA LEU A 502 20.45 -18.14 -1.11
C LEU A 502 20.72 -19.45 -0.36
N LEU A 503 19.77 -19.91 0.44
CA LEU A 503 19.73 -21.29 0.92
C LEU A 503 18.73 -22.07 0.08
N ARG A 504 19.08 -23.27 -0.36
CA ARG A 504 18.16 -24.21 -1.00
C ARG A 504 17.92 -25.40 -0.10
N ALA A 505 16.65 -25.82 0.01
CA ALA A 505 16.26 -26.99 0.77
C ALA A 505 16.94 -28.26 0.22
N PRO A 506 17.24 -29.26 1.08
CA PRO A 506 17.80 -30.53 0.63
C PRO A 506 16.78 -31.39 -0.15
N ARG A 507 15.49 -31.11 -0.01
CA ARG A 507 14.39 -31.76 -0.74
C ARG A 507 13.44 -30.70 -1.29
N GLY A 508 13.33 -30.63 -2.61
CA GLY A 508 12.50 -29.65 -3.34
C GLY A 508 13.28 -28.45 -3.88
N ASP A 509 12.60 -27.59 -4.64
CA ASP A 509 13.20 -26.43 -5.31
C ASP A 509 13.01 -25.12 -4.52
N ARG A 510 12.66 -25.21 -3.23
CA ARG A 510 12.47 -24.02 -2.38
C ARG A 510 13.81 -23.37 -2.06
N GLU A 511 13.92 -22.10 -2.41
CA GLU A 511 15.06 -21.23 -2.13
C GLU A 511 14.65 -20.10 -1.18
N TRP A 512 15.54 -19.73 -0.28
CA TRP A 512 15.41 -18.56 0.59
C TRP A 512 16.55 -17.61 0.27
N LEU A 513 16.22 -16.40 -0.20
CA LEU A 513 17.20 -15.33 -0.35
C LEU A 513 17.61 -14.85 1.04
N LEU A 514 18.88 -15.01 1.38
CA LEU A 514 19.45 -14.50 2.62
C LEU A 514 19.83 -13.01 2.51
N GLY A 515 20.18 -12.57 1.31
CA GLY A 515 20.53 -11.19 1.03
C GLY A 515 21.29 -11.03 -0.27
N VAL A 516 21.62 -9.78 -0.57
CA VAL A 516 22.32 -9.37 -1.79
C VAL A 516 23.52 -8.53 -1.41
N THR A 517 24.62 -8.71 -2.11
CA THR A 517 25.83 -7.89 -2.02
C THR A 517 26.29 -7.51 -3.43
N VAL A 518 27.31 -6.66 -3.51
CA VAL A 518 27.89 -6.20 -4.77
C VAL A 518 29.39 -6.47 -4.74
N THR A 519 29.97 -6.81 -5.89
CA THR A 519 31.41 -6.99 -5.99
C THR A 519 32.15 -5.65 -5.96
N ASP A 520 33.28 -5.62 -5.25
CA ASP A 520 34.19 -4.49 -5.20
C ASP A 520 35.03 -4.34 -6.49
N GLU A 521 35.91 -3.35 -6.53
CA GLU A 521 36.81 -3.07 -7.66
C GLU A 521 37.71 -4.27 -8.05
N ASN A 522 37.98 -5.18 -7.10
CA ASN A 522 38.77 -6.39 -7.31
C ASN A 522 37.90 -7.61 -7.66
N GLY A 523 36.60 -7.41 -7.85
CA GLY A 523 35.63 -8.46 -8.12
C GLY A 523 35.37 -9.37 -6.93
N ARG A 524 35.71 -8.94 -5.71
CA ARG A 524 35.44 -9.67 -4.47
C ARG A 524 34.11 -9.25 -3.90
N TYR A 525 33.39 -10.18 -3.29
CA TYR A 525 32.19 -9.86 -2.53
C TYR A 525 32.30 -10.42 -1.12
N ARG A 526 31.67 -9.70 -0.18
CA ARG A 526 31.51 -10.10 1.21
C ARG A 526 30.11 -9.70 1.64
N GLY A 527 29.39 -10.61 2.26
CA GLY A 527 28.08 -10.35 2.86
C GLY A 527 27.93 -11.09 4.17
N VAL A 528 27.24 -10.46 5.11
CA VAL A 528 26.87 -11.03 6.41
C VAL A 528 25.35 -11.08 6.42
N TYR A 529 24.78 -12.28 6.50
CA TYR A 529 23.35 -12.50 6.31
C TYR A 529 22.73 -13.18 7.51
N GLY A 530 21.57 -12.71 7.95
CA GLY A 530 20.80 -13.38 9.00
C GLY A 530 20.21 -14.70 8.50
N VAL A 531 20.40 -15.78 9.23
CA VAL A 531 19.71 -17.05 8.96
C VAL A 531 18.29 -16.96 9.55
N PRO A 532 17.23 -17.13 8.75
CA PRO A 532 15.85 -16.97 9.23
C PRO A 532 15.56 -17.82 10.48
N PRO A 533 14.97 -17.25 11.55
CA PRO A 533 14.73 -17.94 12.82
C PRO A 533 13.73 -19.09 12.69
N ASP A 534 12.83 -19.00 11.72
CA ASP A 534 11.77 -19.94 11.38
C ASP A 534 12.21 -21.04 10.39
N LEU A 535 13.44 -20.98 9.88
CA LEU A 535 13.97 -22.01 8.97
C LEU A 535 13.94 -23.38 9.67
N PRO A 536 13.43 -24.46 9.05
CA PRO A 536 13.52 -25.80 9.61
C PRO A 536 14.97 -26.22 9.83
N VAL A 537 15.27 -26.94 10.91
CA VAL A 537 16.63 -27.43 11.16
C VAL A 537 16.97 -28.53 10.14
N GLY A 538 18.13 -28.41 9.49
CA GLY A 538 18.61 -29.39 8.51
C GLY A 538 19.80 -28.87 7.69
N ASP A 539 20.26 -29.71 6.76
CA ASP A 539 21.35 -29.36 5.83
C ASP A 539 20.80 -28.59 4.63
N TYR A 540 21.30 -27.38 4.40
CA TYR A 540 20.92 -26.54 3.27
C TYR A 540 22.09 -26.38 2.31
N GLN A 541 21.79 -26.23 1.02
CA GLN A 541 22.79 -25.84 0.04
C GLN A 541 22.86 -24.31 -0.02
N LEU A 542 24.04 -23.74 0.24
CA LEU A 542 24.31 -22.34 -0.06
C LEU A 542 24.47 -22.18 -1.57
N LEU A 543 23.74 -21.24 -2.15
CA LEU A 543 23.85 -20.86 -3.55
C LEU A 543 24.25 -19.40 -3.61
N VAL A 544 25.24 -19.10 -4.44
CA VAL A 544 25.57 -17.72 -4.77
C VAL A 544 25.29 -17.47 -6.24
N ARG A 545 24.33 -16.60 -6.54
CA ARG A 545 23.83 -16.36 -7.90
C ARG A 545 24.10 -14.92 -8.32
N SER A 546 24.38 -14.72 -9.60
CA SER A 546 24.26 -13.42 -10.23
C SER A 546 23.40 -13.54 -11.48
N PRO A 547 22.42 -12.65 -11.70
CA PRO A 547 21.64 -12.62 -12.94
C PRO A 547 22.47 -12.13 -14.14
N GLY A 548 23.73 -11.71 -13.91
CA GLY A 548 24.54 -11.05 -14.92
C GLY A 548 24.09 -9.60 -15.15
N ASN A 549 24.46 -9.02 -16.29
CA ASN A 549 24.04 -7.68 -16.69
C ASN A 549 23.93 -7.61 -18.23
N ARG A 550 23.90 -6.40 -18.80
CA ARG A 550 23.84 -6.23 -20.27
C ARG A 550 25.04 -6.85 -21.00
N GLU A 551 26.19 -7.00 -20.34
CA GLU A 551 27.43 -7.51 -20.91
C GLU A 551 27.80 -8.92 -20.45
N LEU A 552 27.30 -9.36 -19.29
CA LEU A 552 27.69 -10.60 -18.61
C LEU A 552 26.51 -11.57 -18.51
N SER A 553 26.77 -12.85 -18.73
CA SER A 553 25.77 -13.91 -18.53
C SER A 553 25.44 -14.08 -17.04
N ALA A 554 24.31 -14.72 -16.75
CA ALA A 554 24.04 -15.21 -15.41
C ALA A 554 25.05 -16.30 -15.01
N ALA A 555 25.29 -16.44 -13.70
CA ALA A 555 26.16 -17.47 -13.14
C ALA A 555 25.70 -17.88 -11.74
N THR A 556 26.00 -19.11 -11.35
CA THR A 556 25.70 -19.65 -10.02
C THR A 556 26.88 -20.45 -9.50
N ALA A 557 27.26 -20.21 -8.25
CA ALA A 557 28.22 -20.99 -7.47
C ALA A 557 27.50 -21.70 -6.31
N ARG A 558 28.09 -22.79 -5.83
CA ARG A 558 27.56 -23.64 -4.75
C ARG A 558 28.64 -23.91 -3.72
#